data_AF-A0A2V7JEN5-F1
#
_entry.id   AF-A0A2V7JEN5-F1
#
_cell.length_a   1.000
_cell.length_b   1.000
_cell.length_c   1.000
_cell.angle_alpha   90.00
_cell.angle_beta   90.00
_cell.angle_gamma   90.00
#
_symmetry.space_group_name_H-M   'P 1'
#
loop_
_entity.id
_entity.type
_entity.pdbx_description
1 polymer ?
#
loop_
_entity_poly.entity_id
_entity_poly.type
_entity_poly.pdbx_seq_one_letter_code
_entity_poly.pdbx_strand_id
1 'polypeptide(L)'
;MRSHPKIWFFGLALGLAGTAPVAAQGMAPLPVTVRRPISEQYHGVTVTEDYRWLESFDDPAVRAWSDSQNAHTRAVLDGLPARAGIARRVRQLLATTSASYWDLERHGPRLFALKFQPPKQQPL
;
A
#
# COMPACT_ATOMS: atom_id res chain seq x y z
N MET A 1 -69.42 8.08 12.16
CA MET A 1 -68.81 8.72 10.97
C MET A 1 -67.31 8.48 11.03
N ARG A 2 -66.77 7.85 9.99
CA ARG A 2 -65.45 7.19 9.95
C ARG A 2 -64.38 8.23 9.63
N SER A 3 -63.42 8.45 10.53
CA SER A 3 -62.30 9.38 10.36
C SER A 3 -61.24 8.80 9.41
N HIS A 4 -60.87 9.54 8.37
CA HIS A 4 -59.81 9.18 7.44
C HIS A 4 -58.41 9.43 8.03
N PRO A 5 -57.44 8.51 7.86
CA PRO A 5 -56.04 8.79 8.19
C PRO A 5 -55.35 9.59 7.06
N LYS A 6 -54.58 10.61 7.44
CA LYS A 6 -53.74 11.40 6.53
C LYS A 6 -52.45 10.63 6.23
N ILE A 7 -52.28 10.18 4.99
CA ILE A 7 -51.05 9.56 4.48
C ILE A 7 -50.06 10.68 4.16
N TRP A 8 -48.94 10.72 4.88
CA TRP A 8 -47.82 11.61 4.55
C TRP A 8 -46.93 10.90 3.54
N PHE A 9 -46.86 11.43 2.32
CA PHE A 9 -45.85 11.05 1.34
C PHE A 9 -44.52 11.71 1.73
N PHE A 10 -43.59 10.94 2.33
CA PHE A 10 -42.18 11.33 2.35
C PHE A 10 -41.58 11.02 0.98
N GLY A 11 -41.43 12.05 0.15
CA GLY A 11 -40.72 11.97 -1.12
C GLY A 11 -39.24 11.67 -0.87
N LEU A 12 -38.79 10.48 -1.30
CA LEU A 12 -37.38 10.15 -1.36
C LEU A 12 -36.76 10.88 -2.56
N ALA A 13 -36.19 12.06 -2.32
CA ALA A 13 -35.35 12.73 -3.30
C ALA A 13 -34.05 11.92 -3.46
N LEU A 14 -33.95 11.19 -4.58
CA LEU A 14 -32.75 10.48 -4.98
C LEU A 14 -31.69 11.53 -5.38
N GLY A 15 -30.84 11.91 -4.42
CA GLY A 15 -29.73 12.82 -4.67
C GLY A 15 -28.78 12.20 -5.69
N LEU A 16 -28.65 12.83 -6.87
CA LEU A 16 -27.57 12.54 -7.82
C LEU A 16 -26.24 12.66 -7.07
N ALA A 17 -25.54 11.54 -6.91
CA ALA A 17 -24.15 11.55 -6.48
C ALA A 17 -23.32 12.21 -7.59
N GLY A 18 -23.03 13.50 -7.41
CA GLY A 18 -22.14 14.24 -8.29
C GLY A 18 -20.77 13.56 -8.33
N THR A 19 -20.37 13.10 -9.51
CA THR A 19 -18.98 12.71 -9.78
C THR A 19 -18.11 13.96 -9.66
N ALA A 20 -17.45 14.12 -8.53
CA ALA A 20 -16.46 15.19 -8.37
C ALA A 20 -15.33 14.95 -9.38
N PRO A 21 -14.94 15.94 -10.20
CA PRO A 21 -13.81 15.80 -11.08
C PRO A 21 -12.55 15.62 -10.23
N VAL A 22 -11.81 14.54 -10.48
CA VAL A 22 -10.46 14.38 -9.93
C VAL A 22 -9.59 15.38 -10.70
N ALA A 23 -9.29 16.51 -10.07
CA ALA A 23 -8.30 17.44 -10.59
C ALA A 23 -6.96 16.69 -10.67
N ALA A 24 -6.44 16.51 -11.88
CA ALA A 24 -5.09 16.01 -12.09
C ALA A 24 -4.11 17.04 -11.53
N GLN A 25 -3.66 16.83 -10.30
CA GLN A 25 -2.58 17.65 -9.74
C GLN A 25 -1.32 17.37 -10.54
N GLY A 26 -0.67 18.42 -11.03
CA GLY A 26 0.60 18.31 -11.76
C GLY A 26 1.61 17.54 -10.92
N MET A 27 2.06 16.40 -11.42
CA MET A 27 3.01 15.55 -10.72
C MET A 27 4.32 16.31 -10.54
N ALA A 28 4.86 16.34 -9.32
CA ALA A 28 6.22 16.83 -9.11
C ALA A 28 7.19 16.07 -10.04
N PRO A 29 8.28 16.68 -10.52
CA PRO A 29 9.27 15.96 -11.30
C PRO A 29 9.85 14.79 -10.51
N LEU A 30 10.19 13.71 -11.22
CA LEU A 30 10.83 12.54 -10.63
C LEU A 30 12.20 12.91 -10.02
N PRO A 31 12.59 12.31 -8.89
CA PRO A 31 13.95 12.48 -8.38
C PRO A 31 14.98 11.98 -9.39
N VAL A 32 16.06 12.73 -9.54
CA VAL A 32 17.13 12.41 -10.50
C VAL A 32 17.91 11.19 -10.02
N THR A 33 18.13 10.23 -10.92
CA THR A 33 19.06 9.11 -10.71
C THR A 33 20.33 9.37 -11.51
N VAL A 34 21.45 9.54 -10.80
CA VAL A 34 22.75 9.79 -11.43
C VAL A 34 23.23 8.52 -12.14
N ARG A 35 23.65 8.67 -13.40
CA ARG A 35 24.31 7.61 -14.17
C ARG A 35 25.79 7.55 -13.80
N ARG A 36 26.27 6.35 -13.49
CA ARG A 36 27.67 6.01 -13.25
C ARG A 36 28.00 4.77 -14.11
N PRO A 37 28.29 4.96 -15.41
CA PRO A 37 28.47 3.84 -16.34
C PRO A 37 29.64 2.96 -15.91
N ILE A 38 29.36 1.66 -15.78
CA ILE A 38 30.35 0.59 -15.60
C ILE A 38 30.13 -0.41 -16.73
N SER A 39 31.20 -0.78 -17.44
CA SER A 39 31.12 -1.74 -18.55
C SER A 39 31.89 -3.02 -18.22
N GLU A 40 31.26 -4.16 -18.51
CA GLU A 40 31.83 -5.50 -18.30
C GLU A 40 31.68 -6.33 -19.58
N GLN A 41 32.57 -7.30 -19.79
CA GLN A 41 32.50 -8.22 -20.93
C GLN A 41 31.93 -9.58 -20.52
N TYR A 42 30.90 -10.01 -21.24
CA TYR A 42 30.25 -11.32 -21.11
C TYR A 42 30.29 -12.03 -22.45
N HIS A 43 31.05 -13.14 -22.54
CA HIS A 43 31.14 -13.95 -23.76
C HIS A 43 31.50 -13.16 -25.03
N GLY A 44 32.39 -12.17 -24.92
CA GLY A 44 32.77 -11.29 -26.03
C GLY A 44 31.82 -10.11 -26.28
N VAL A 45 30.74 -9.99 -25.50
CA VAL A 45 29.77 -8.89 -25.58
C VAL A 45 30.03 -7.89 -24.46
N THR A 46 30.20 -6.61 -24.81
CA THR A 46 30.29 -5.53 -23.81
C THR A 46 28.91 -5.12 -23.35
N VAL A 47 28.65 -5.16 -22.04
CA VAL A 47 27.42 -4.72 -21.39
C VAL A 47 27.76 -3.54 -20.49
N THR A 48 26.98 -2.45 -20.59
CA THR A 48 27.18 -1.24 -19.76
C THR A 48 25.98 -1.03 -18.83
N GLU A 49 26.26 -0.80 -17.56
CA GLU A 49 25.28 -0.57 -16.52
C GLU A 49 25.51 0.78 -15.86
N ASP A 50 24.53 1.67 -15.97
CA ASP A 50 24.61 3.04 -15.44
C ASP A 50 24.34 3.11 -13.92
N TYR A 51 23.76 2.06 -13.33
CA TYR A 51 23.15 2.14 -12.00
C TYR A 51 23.62 1.04 -11.04
N ARG A 52 24.71 0.33 -11.36
CA ARG A 52 25.31 -0.71 -10.49
C ARG A 52 25.59 -0.21 -9.07
N TRP A 53 25.88 1.09 -8.92
CA TRP A 53 26.08 1.74 -7.61
C TRP A 53 24.86 1.64 -6.69
N LEU A 54 23.64 1.47 -7.21
CA LEU A 54 22.41 1.29 -6.41
C LEU A 54 22.35 -0.07 -5.68
N GLU A 55 23.22 -1.02 -6.02
CA GLU A 55 23.26 -2.35 -5.37
C GLU A 55 23.89 -2.30 -3.96
N SER A 56 24.65 -1.24 -3.65
CA SER A 56 25.32 -1.08 -2.37
C SER A 56 24.40 -0.44 -1.32
N PHE A 57 23.48 -1.23 -0.74
CA PHE A 57 22.46 -0.73 0.20
C PHE A 57 23.02 0.11 1.38
N ASP A 58 24.19 -0.24 1.90
CA ASP A 58 24.79 0.47 3.04
C ASP A 58 25.42 1.83 2.66
N ASP A 59 25.63 2.08 1.35
CA ASP A 59 26.18 3.34 0.85
C ASP A 59 25.23 4.51 1.21
N PRO A 60 25.71 5.55 1.90
CA PRO A 60 24.92 6.75 2.20
C PRO A 60 24.26 7.38 0.96
N ALA A 61 24.88 7.31 -0.21
CA ALA A 61 24.33 7.83 -1.46
C ALA A 61 23.11 7.02 -1.92
N VAL A 62 23.11 5.70 -1.75
CA VAL A 62 21.98 4.81 -2.10
C VAL A 62 20.82 5.04 -1.14
N ARG A 63 21.11 5.22 0.15
CA ARG A 63 20.10 5.61 1.15
C ARG A 63 19.45 6.94 0.81
N ALA A 64 20.25 7.98 0.54
CA ALA A 64 19.74 9.30 0.17
C ALA A 64 18.91 9.25 -1.12
N TRP A 65 19.34 8.47 -2.11
CA TRP A 65 18.55 8.26 -3.33
C TRP A 65 17.22 7.55 -3.02
N SER A 66 17.24 6.47 -2.22
CA SER A 66 16.04 5.73 -1.83
C SER A 66 15.04 6.61 -1.09
N ASP A 67 15.52 7.44 -0.17
CA ASP A 67 14.70 8.40 0.57
C ASP A 67 14.03 9.41 -0.37
N SER A 68 14.74 9.88 -1.41
CA SER A 68 14.17 10.80 -2.40
C SER A 68 13.05 10.14 -3.22
N GLN A 69 13.22 8.87 -3.61
CA GLN A 69 12.19 8.09 -4.33
C GLN A 69 10.98 7.82 -3.43
N ASN A 70 11.22 7.48 -2.16
CA ASN A 70 10.18 7.30 -1.15
C ASN A 70 9.40 8.59 -0.95
N ALA A 71 10.07 9.74 -0.79
CA ALA A 71 9.44 11.03 -0.58
C ALA A 71 8.54 11.43 -1.75
N HIS A 72 9.02 11.27 -2.99
CA HIS A 72 8.22 11.48 -4.19
C HIS A 72 6.98 10.58 -4.18
N THR A 73 7.16 9.28 -3.96
CA THR A 73 6.07 8.30 -3.92
C THR A 73 5.04 8.65 -2.83
N ARG A 74 5.49 9.08 -1.64
CA ARG A 74 4.61 9.51 -0.56
C ARG A 74 3.82 10.75 -0.94
N ALA A 75 4.44 11.75 -1.55
CA ALA A 75 3.73 12.94 -2.01
C ALA A 75 2.59 12.59 -2.97
N VAL A 76 2.83 11.67 -3.90
CA VAL A 76 1.82 11.19 -4.86
C VAL A 76 0.71 10.41 -4.15
N LEU A 77 1.06 9.36 -3.40
CA LEU A 77 0.06 8.45 -2.81
C LEU A 77 -0.73 9.10 -1.67
N ASP A 78 -0.12 10.00 -0.90
CA ASP A 78 -0.80 10.68 0.20
C ASP A 78 -1.69 11.83 -0.30
N GLY A 79 -1.43 12.34 -1.50
CA GLY A 79 -2.33 13.28 -2.18
C GLY A 79 -3.62 12.65 -2.74
N LEU A 80 -3.72 11.32 -2.81
CA LEU A 80 -4.90 10.64 -3.35
C LEU A 80 -6.10 10.72 -2.39
N PRO A 81 -7.24 11.32 -2.79
CA PRO A 81 -8.39 11.50 -1.90
C PRO A 81 -8.94 10.19 -1.31
N ALA A 82 -8.87 9.10 -2.07
CA ALA A 82 -9.38 7.79 -1.66
C ALA A 82 -8.47 7.03 -0.68
N ARG A 83 -7.19 7.39 -0.56
CA ARG A 83 -6.17 6.61 0.16
C ARG A 83 -6.53 6.40 1.63
N ALA A 84 -7.03 7.43 2.32
CA ALA A 84 -7.43 7.33 3.72
C ALA A 84 -8.61 6.37 3.93
N GLY A 85 -9.60 6.40 3.02
CA GLY A 85 -10.76 5.51 3.07
C GLY A 85 -10.39 4.05 2.87
N ILE A 86 -9.55 3.76 1.86
CA ILE A 86 -9.05 2.41 1.57
C ILE A 86 -8.24 1.88 2.76
N ALA A 87 -7.29 2.67 3.28
CA ALA A 87 -6.48 2.27 4.43
C ALA A 87 -7.32 1.91 5.66
N ARG A 88 -8.38 2.69 5.94
CA ARG A 88 -9.32 2.40 7.02
C ARG A 88 -10.07 1.09 6.78
N ARG A 89 -10.58 0.85 5.58
CA ARG A 89 -11.33 -0.39 5.26
C ARG A 89 -10.44 -1.63 5.37
N VAL A 90 -9.20 -1.57 4.86
CA VAL A 90 -8.23 -2.67 4.99
C VAL A 90 -7.94 -2.97 6.46
N ARG A 91 -7.69 -1.95 7.28
CA ARG A 91 -7.46 -2.14 8.73
C ARG A 91 -8.66 -2.79 9.43
N GLN A 92 -9.88 -2.39 9.10
CA GLN A 92 -11.09 -3.00 9.66
C GLN A 92 -11.17 -4.49 9.31
N LEU A 93 -10.97 -4.84 8.04
CA LEU A 93 -11.01 -6.23 7.57
C LEU A 93 -9.95 -7.10 8.25
N LEU A 94 -8.73 -6.59 8.37
CA LEU A 94 -7.64 -7.29 9.05
C LEU A 94 -7.93 -7.44 10.55
N ALA A 95 -8.47 -6.40 11.22
CA ALA A 95 -8.80 -6.47 12.63
C ALA A 95 -9.96 -7.45 12.94
N THR A 96 -10.86 -7.69 11.99
CA THR A 96 -11.97 -8.65 12.13
C THR A 96 -11.59 -10.09 11.81
N THR A 97 -10.38 -10.35 11.33
CA THR A 97 -9.95 -11.71 10.95
C THR A 97 -9.59 -12.51 12.20
N SER A 98 -10.22 -13.68 12.39
CA SER A 98 -9.90 -14.61 13.47
C SER A 98 -8.48 -15.16 13.35
N ALA A 99 -7.88 -15.56 14.48
CA ALA A 99 -6.60 -16.24 14.45
C ALA A 99 -6.69 -17.57 13.67
N SER A 100 -5.69 -17.83 12.85
CA SER A 100 -5.50 -19.14 12.21
C SER A 100 -4.35 -19.89 12.87
N TYR A 101 -4.49 -21.21 12.91
CA TYR A 101 -3.50 -22.14 13.41
C TYR A 101 -3.23 -23.20 12.36
N TRP A 102 -1.96 -23.54 12.15
CA TRP A 102 -1.56 -24.62 11.24
C TRP A 102 -0.27 -25.26 11.74
N ASP A 103 0.17 -26.29 11.04
CA ASP A 103 1.38 -27.04 11.36
C ASP A 103 1.36 -27.60 12.79
N LEU A 104 0.32 -28.39 13.08
CA LEU A 104 0.17 -29.00 14.40
C LEU A 104 1.18 -30.13 14.57
N GLU A 105 2.09 -29.97 15.52
CA GLU A 105 3.09 -30.99 15.86
C GLU A 105 3.04 -31.35 17.34
N ARG A 106 3.07 -32.64 17.63
CA ARG A 106 3.19 -33.14 19.00
C ARG A 106 4.63 -33.50 19.30
N HIS A 107 5.18 -32.88 20.35
CA HIS A 107 6.51 -33.17 20.89
C HIS A 107 6.37 -33.57 22.36
N GLY A 108 6.43 -34.88 22.63
CA GLY A 108 6.18 -35.43 23.98
C GLY A 108 4.76 -35.12 24.47
N PRO A 109 4.58 -34.52 25.68
CA PRO A 109 3.27 -34.14 26.20
C PRO A 109 2.73 -32.81 25.64
N ARG A 110 3.52 -32.08 24.84
CA ARG A 110 3.17 -30.74 24.35
C ARG A 110 2.71 -30.79 22.89
N LEU A 111 1.79 -29.89 22.55
CA LEU A 111 1.36 -29.62 21.19
C LEU A 111 1.85 -28.22 20.80
N PHE A 112 2.50 -28.12 19.66
CA PHE A 112 2.97 -26.89 19.03
C PHE A 112 2.14 -26.62 17.79
N ALA A 113 1.94 -25.34 17.48
CA ALA A 113 1.29 -24.89 16.27
C ALA A 113 1.81 -23.49 15.91
N LEU A 114 1.89 -23.20 14.62
CA LEU A 114 2.06 -21.84 14.15
C LEU A 114 0.75 -21.08 14.30
N LYS A 115 0.84 -19.83 14.73
CA LYS A 115 -0.32 -18.96 14.93
C LYS A 115 -0.14 -17.67 14.16
N PHE A 116 -1.09 -17.37 13.28
CA PHE A 116 -1.25 -16.05 12.69
C PHE A 116 -2.46 -15.39 13.35
N GLN A 117 -2.27 -14.17 13.84
CA GLN A 117 -3.35 -13.40 14.45
C GLN A 117 -3.24 -11.94 14.02
N PRO A 118 -3.89 -11.54 12.92
CA PRO A 118 -4.09 -10.12 12.61
C PRO A 118 -4.73 -9.39 13.81
N PRO A 119 -4.33 -8.14 14.08
CA PRO A 119 -3.34 -7.32 13.39
C PRO A 119 -1.90 -7.50 13.92
N LYS A 120 -1.61 -8.52 14.75
CA LYS A 120 -0.28 -8.71 15.36
C LYS A 120 0.74 -9.04 14.27
N GLN A 121 1.67 -8.12 14.05
CA GLN A 121 2.85 -8.37 13.24
C GLN A 121 3.74 -9.38 13.96
N GLN A 122 4.35 -10.28 13.19
CA GLN A 122 5.46 -11.08 13.69
C GLN A 122 6.72 -10.21 13.70
N PRO A 123 7.61 -10.38 14.68
CA PRO A 123 8.92 -9.73 14.63
C PRO A 123 9.66 -10.15 13.35
N LEU A 124 10.35 -9.18 12.73
CA LEU A 124 11.26 -9.38 11.61
C LEU A 124 12.67 -9.72 12.12
#